data_AF-A0A7A6XWJ3-F1
#
_entry.id   AF-A0A7A6XWJ3-F1
#
_cell.length_a   1.000
_cell.length_b   1.000
_cell.length_c   1.000
_cell.angle_alpha   90.00
_cell.angle_beta   90.00
_cell.angle_gamma   90.00
#
_symmetry.space_group_name_H-M   'P 1'
#
loop_
_entity.id
_entity.type
_entity.pdbx_description
1 polymer ?
#
loop_
_entity_poly.entity_id
_entity_poly.type
_entity_poly.pdbx_seq_one_letter_code
_entity_poly.pdbx_strand_id
1 'polypeptide(L)'
;MLDRHLHPRIKPLLHQCVRVLDKPGITPDGLTLVGFAIGVLALPFLALGWYLAALVAILLNRLLDGLDGALARRRGLTDAGGFLDISLDFLFYALVPFGFILAAPE
;
A
#
# COMPACT_ATOMS: atom_id res chain seq x y z
N MET A 1 13.44 -7.44 14.54
CA MET A 1 13.67 -8.87 14.84
C MET A 1 12.52 -9.82 14.43
N LEU A 2 11.40 -9.34 13.84
CA LEU A 2 10.51 -10.18 13.01
C LEU A 2 10.88 -10.15 11.52
N ASP A 3 11.47 -9.04 11.05
CA ASP A 3 11.88 -8.83 9.65
C ASP A 3 12.72 -9.96 9.06
N ARG A 4 13.67 -10.49 9.83
CA ARG A 4 14.60 -11.51 9.35
C ARG A 4 13.91 -12.83 8.93
N HIS A 5 12.74 -13.14 9.48
CA HIS A 5 12.01 -14.38 9.20
C HIS A 5 10.84 -14.18 8.24
N LEU A 6 10.23 -12.99 8.21
CA LEU A 6 9.12 -12.65 7.30
C LEU A 6 9.61 -12.18 5.91
N HIS A 7 10.66 -11.35 5.86
CA HIS A 7 11.22 -10.85 4.59
C HIS A 7 11.57 -11.96 3.58
N PRO A 8 12.21 -13.08 3.97
CA PRO A 8 12.60 -14.11 3.00
C PRO A 8 11.42 -14.87 2.39
N ARG A 9 10.24 -14.88 3.04
CA ARG A 9 9.06 -15.63 2.58
C ARG A 9 8.08 -14.78 1.79
N ILE A 10 7.98 -13.48 2.11
CA ILE A 10 7.13 -12.54 1.39
C ILE A 10 7.78 -12.12 0.06
N LYS A 11 9.11 -11.93 0.04
CA LYS A 11 9.87 -11.57 -1.18
C LYS A 11 9.65 -12.51 -2.37
N PRO A 12 9.73 -13.85 -2.27
CA PRO A 12 9.56 -14.72 -3.42
C PRO A 12 8.13 -14.69 -3.99
N LEU A 13 7.11 -14.53 -3.16
CA LEU A 13 5.73 -14.36 -3.60
C LEU A 13 5.54 -13.01 -4.32
N LEU A 14 6.06 -11.93 -3.74
CA LEU A 14 6.08 -10.62 -4.39
C LEU A 14 6.84 -10.67 -5.71
N HIS A 15 7.98 -11.36 -5.79
CA HIS A 15 8.74 -11.52 -7.03
C HIS A 15 7.98 -12.29 -8.11
N GLN A 16 7.19 -13.31 -7.75
CA GLN A 16 6.35 -14.02 -8.71
C GLN A 16 5.23 -13.13 -9.25
N CYS A 17 4.55 -12.38 -8.36
CA CYS A 17 3.54 -11.39 -8.77
C CYS A 17 4.16 -10.32 -9.67
N VAL A 18 5.29 -9.74 -9.26
CA VAL A 18 6.02 -8.73 -10.05
C VAL A 18 6.40 -9.29 -11.41
N ARG A 19 6.79 -10.56 -11.54
CA ARG A 19 7.12 -11.16 -12.86
C ARG A 19 5.93 -11.21 -13.81
N VAL A 20 4.70 -11.29 -13.30
CA VAL A 20 3.45 -11.25 -14.08
C VAL A 20 3.03 -9.79 -14.35
N LEU A 21 3.28 -8.90 -13.39
CA LEU A 21 3.00 -7.46 -13.48
C LEU A 21 4.08 -6.68 -14.26
N ASP A 22 5.22 -7.30 -14.59
CA ASP A 22 6.32 -6.70 -15.35
C ASP A 22 5.97 -6.57 -16.84
N LYS A 23 4.87 -5.86 -17.11
CA LYS A 23 4.38 -5.49 -18.44
C LYS A 23 4.65 -4.01 -18.66
N PRO A 24 4.93 -3.58 -19.90
CA PRO A 24 5.25 -2.18 -20.20
C PRO A 24 4.14 -1.18 -19.82
N GLY A 25 2.89 -1.63 -19.68
CA GLY A 25 1.76 -0.77 -19.26
C GLY A 25 1.57 -0.59 -17.75
N ILE A 26 2.33 -1.29 -16.89
CA ILE A 26 2.19 -1.19 -15.43
C ILE A 26 3.43 -0.50 -14.87
N THR A 27 3.26 0.68 -14.28
CA THR A 27 4.34 1.44 -13.65
C THR A 27 4.30 1.29 -12.12
N PRO A 28 5.44 1.39 -11.42
CA PRO A 28 5.46 1.46 -9.96
C PRO A 28 4.56 2.57 -9.44
N ASP A 29 4.71 3.79 -9.95
CA ASP A 29 3.90 4.94 -9.56
C ASP A 29 2.39 4.70 -9.77
N GLY A 30 2.02 3.98 -10.83
CA GLY A 30 0.63 3.61 -11.09
C GLY A 30 0.08 2.62 -10.05
N LEU A 31 0.90 1.66 -9.60
CA LEU A 31 0.55 0.75 -8.51
C LEU A 31 0.40 1.51 -7.19
N THR A 32 1.30 2.45 -6.89
CA THR A 32 1.22 3.31 -5.71
C THR A 32 -0.06 4.14 -5.70
N LEU A 33 -0.41 4.76 -6.83
CA LEU A 33 -1.64 5.55 -6.96
C LEU A 33 -2.92 4.70 -6.82
N VAL A 34 -2.96 3.52 -7.44
CA VAL A 34 -4.11 2.61 -7.32
C VAL A 34 -4.22 2.07 -5.89
N GLY A 35 -3.10 1.69 -5.28
CA GLY A 35 -3.03 1.25 -3.90
C GLY A 35 -3.52 2.32 -2.94
N PHE A 36 -3.09 3.56 -3.13
CA PHE A 36 -3.55 4.71 -2.36
C PHE A 36 -5.05 4.97 -2.55
N ALA A 37 -5.57 4.94 -3.78
CA ALA A 37 -6.99 5.14 -4.06
C ALA A 37 -7.87 4.09 -3.35
N ILE A 38 -7.45 2.82 -3.33
CA ILE A 38 -8.11 1.76 -2.55
C ILE A 38 -7.96 2.03 -1.05
N GLY A 39 -6.77 2.45 -0.61
CA GLY A 39 -6.50 2.79 0.78
C GLY A 39 -7.38 3.92 1.33
N VAL A 40 -7.68 4.94 0.51
CA VAL A 40 -8.59 6.03 0.89
C VAL A 40 -9.99 5.52 1.23
N LEU A 41 -10.44 4.40 0.67
CA LEU A 41 -11.73 3.78 1.04
C LEU A 41 -11.76 3.29 2.48
N ALA A 42 -10.60 3.09 3.12
CA ALA A 42 -10.54 2.77 4.55
C ALA A 42 -11.16 3.90 5.39
N LEU A 43 -11.00 5.17 5.00
CA LEU A 43 -11.52 6.31 5.75
C LEU A 43 -13.06 6.28 5.91
N PRO A 44 -13.87 6.23 4.84
CA PRO A 44 -15.32 6.14 4.98
C PRO A 44 -15.76 4.83 5.64
N PHE A 45 -15.06 3.70 5.42
CA PHE A 45 -15.38 2.45 6.10
C PHE A 45 -15.13 2.52 7.61
N LEU A 46 -14.04 3.16 8.04
CA LEU A 46 -13.76 3.40 9.45
C LEU A 46 -14.82 4.32 10.05
N ALA A 47 -15.11 5.46 9.41
CA ALA A 47 -16.11 6.42 9.87
C ALA A 47 -17.52 5.82 10.00
N LEU A 48 -17.89 4.88 9.13
CA LEU A 48 -19.16 4.16 9.17
C LEU A 48 -19.17 2.93 10.11
N GLY A 49 -18.05 2.64 10.79
CA GLY A 49 -17.92 1.48 11.69
C GLY A 49 -17.77 0.14 10.97
N TRP A 50 -17.57 0.11 9.65
CA TRP A 50 -17.38 -1.10 8.85
C TRP A 50 -15.93 -1.60 8.94
N TYR A 51 -15.49 -1.97 10.15
CA TYR A 51 -14.09 -2.26 10.44
C TYR A 51 -13.51 -3.40 9.60
N LEU A 52 -14.30 -4.41 9.24
CA LEU A 52 -13.83 -5.50 8.39
C LEU A 52 -13.56 -5.02 6.95
N ALA A 53 -14.43 -4.17 6.39
CA ALA A 53 -14.22 -3.59 5.07
C ALA A 53 -13.03 -2.64 5.07
N ALA A 54 -12.88 -1.83 6.12
CA ALA A 54 -11.70 -0.99 6.33
C ALA A 54 -10.42 -1.82 6.40
N LEU A 55 -10.43 -2.92 7.16
CA LEU A 55 -9.28 -3.82 7.27
C LEU A 55 -8.89 -4.40 5.91
N VAL A 56 -9.87 -4.85 5.12
CA VAL A 56 -9.60 -5.36 3.76
C VAL A 56 -8.98 -4.26 2.88
N ALA A 57 -9.50 -3.04 2.90
CA ALA A 57 -8.95 -1.93 2.15
C ALA A 57 -7.50 -1.59 2.57
N ILE A 58 -7.22 -1.59 3.89
CA ILE A 58 -5.87 -1.38 4.44
C ILE A 58 -4.90 -2.47 3.98
N LEU A 59 -5.31 -3.74 4.04
CA LEU A 59 -4.49 -4.86 3.62
C LEU A 59 -4.19 -4.84 2.12
N LEU A 60 -5.17 -4.48 1.29
CA LEU A 60 -4.99 -4.33 -0.16
C LEU A 60 -4.03 -3.18 -0.49
N ASN A 61 -4.17 -2.03 0.17
CA ASN A 61 -3.24 -0.91 0.05
C ASN A 61 -1.80 -1.38 0.37
N ARG A 62 -1.61 -2.06 1.50
CA ARG A 62 -0.29 -2.52 1.95
C ARG A 62 0.32 -3.60 1.07
N LEU A 63 -0.50 -4.41 0.41
CA LEU A 63 -0.05 -5.39 -0.57
C LEU A 63 0.45 -4.71 -1.86
N LEU A 64 -0.28 -3.70 -2.34
CA LEU A 64 0.06 -2.96 -3.56
C LEU A 64 1.35 -2.14 -3.38
N ASP A 65 1.52 -1.53 -2.21
CA ASP A 65 2.75 -0.88 -1.74
C ASP A 65 3.96 -1.86 -1.73
N GLY A 66 3.76 -3.07 -1.21
CA GLY A 66 4.79 -4.11 -1.31
C GLY A 66 5.16 -4.49 -2.75
N LEU A 67 4.21 -4.43 -3.68
CA LEU A 67 4.39 -4.77 -5.09
C LEU A 67 5.05 -3.64 -5.87
N ASP A 68 4.70 -2.37 -5.63
CA ASP A 68 5.29 -1.24 -6.33
C ASP A 68 6.78 -1.08 -6.00
N GLY A 69 7.18 -1.21 -4.74
CA GLY A 69 8.58 -1.10 -4.32
C GLY A 69 9.40 -2.29 -4.81
N ALA A 70 8.77 -3.47 -4.94
CA ALA A 70 9.41 -4.62 -5.58
C ALA A 70 9.58 -4.43 -7.09
N LEU A 71 8.62 -3.81 -7.79
CA LEU A 71 8.72 -3.48 -9.21
C LEU A 71 9.73 -2.35 -9.48
N ALA A 72 9.72 -1.29 -8.67
CA ALA A 72 10.67 -0.17 -8.74
C ALA A 72 12.11 -0.66 -8.55
N ARG A 73 12.35 -1.55 -7.57
CA ARG A 73 13.68 -2.19 -7.39
C ARG A 73 14.14 -2.99 -8.60
N ARG A 74 13.23 -3.58 -9.39
CA ARG A 74 13.61 -4.32 -10.62
C ARG A 74 13.86 -3.41 -11.81
N ARG A 75 13.11 -2.31 -11.94
CA ARG A 75 13.18 -1.39 -13.08
C ARG A 75 14.12 -0.20 -12.89
N GLY A 76 14.63 -0.02 -11.67
CA GLY A 76 15.43 1.13 -11.27
C GLY A 76 14.59 2.07 -10.40
N LEU A 77 15.13 2.38 -9.22
CA LEU A 77 14.52 3.34 -8.31
C LEU A 77 14.69 4.76 -8.88
N THR A 78 13.67 5.60 -8.70
CA THR A 78 13.71 7.02 -9.06
C THR A 78 13.40 7.86 -7.83
N ASP A 79 14.00 9.05 -7.74
CA ASP A 79 13.78 9.96 -6.62
C ASP A 79 12.31 10.43 -6.57
N ALA A 80 11.70 10.67 -7.73
CA ALA A 80 10.29 11.05 -7.83
C ALA A 80 9.35 9.94 -7.35
N GLY A 81 9.60 8.69 -7.75
CA GLY A 81 8.81 7.54 -7.31
C GLY A 81 8.95 7.30 -5.81
N GLY A 82 10.18 7.37 -5.28
CA GLY A 82 10.42 7.25 -3.84
C GLY A 82 9.77 8.39 -3.03
N PHE A 83 9.74 9.61 -3.57
CA PHE A 83 9.04 10.74 -2.95
C PHE A 83 7.51 10.56 -2.99
N LEU A 84 6.95 10.03 -4.08
CA LEU A 84 5.52 9.75 -4.18
C LEU A 84 5.10 8.67 -3.17
N ASP A 85 5.84 7.57 -3.12
CA ASP A 85 5.64 6.43 -2.22
C ASP A 85 5.57 6.91 -0.76
N ILE A 86 6.65 7.54 -0.27
CA ILE A 86 6.70 8.03 1.11
C ILE A 86 5.60 9.05 1.43
N SER A 87 5.26 9.94 0.50
CA SER A 87 4.25 10.97 0.71
C SER A 87 2.84 10.38 0.85
N LEU A 88 2.49 9.42 -0.01
CA LEU A 88 1.19 8.74 0.06
C LEU A 88 1.10 7.83 1.27
N ASP A 89 2.22 7.23 1.68
CA ASP A 89 2.31 6.43 2.89
C ASP A 89 2.03 7.26 4.15
N PHE A 90 2.68 8.43 4.27
CA PHE A 90 2.41 9.35 5.37
C PHE A 90 0.96 9.81 5.40
N LEU A 91 0.40 10.16 4.24
CA LEU A 91 -0.99 10.56 4.14
C LEU A 91 -1.93 9.43 4.57
N PHE A 92 -1.69 8.21 4.12
CA PHE A 92 -2.49 7.04 4.51
C PHE A 92 -2.39 6.77 6.02
N TYR A 93 -1.18 6.84 6.60
CA TYR A 93 -0.98 6.66 8.03
C TYR A 93 -1.65 7.75 8.87
N ALA A 94 -1.83 8.95 8.34
CA ALA A 94 -2.63 9.99 8.98
C ALA A 94 -4.15 9.75 8.84
N LEU A 95 -4.59 9.28 7.68
CA LEU A 95 -6.01 9.02 7.39
C LEU A 95 -6.60 7.90 8.26
N VAL A 96 -5.85 6.85 8.58
CA VAL A 96 -6.38 5.71 9.35
C VAL A 96 -6.76 6.12 10.79
N PRO A 97 -5.88 6.71 11.62
CA PRO A 97 -6.25 7.25 12.93
C PRO A 97 -7.35 8.29 12.83
N PHE A 98 -7.29 9.18 11.83
CA PHE A 98 -8.34 10.16 11.60
C PHE A 98 -9.70 9.50 11.34
N GLY A 99 -9.75 8.40 10.58
CA GLY A 99 -10.97 7.61 10.36
C GLY A 99 -11.54 7.02 11.64
N PHE A 100 -10.69 6.58 12.57
CA PHE A 100 -11.14 6.13 13.91
C PHE A 100 -11.67 7.29 14.75
N ILE A 101 -11.03 8.47 14.70
CA ILE A 101 -11.54 9.68 15.36
C ILE A 101 -12.91 10.06 14.81
N LEU A 102 -13.13 9.96 13.50
CA LEU A 102 -14.45 10.21 12.90
C LEU A 102 -15.51 9.18 13.34
N ALA A 103 -15.11 7.94 13.59
CA ALA A 103 -16.01 6.87 14.03
C ALA A 103 -16.43 7.02 15.51
N ALA A 104 -15.54 7.58 16.34
CA ALA A 104 -15.74 7.81 17.77
C ALA A 104 -15.07 9.14 18.17
N PRO A 105 -15.76 10.28 18.01
CA PRO A 105 -15.18 11.61 18.16
C PRO A 105 -15.04 12.11 19.62
N GLU A 106 -15.38 11.26 20.59
CA GLU A 106 -15.40 11.52 22.03
C GLU A 106 -14.19 10.97 22.78
#